data_AF-A0A520ACE5-F1
#
_entry.id   AF-A0A520ACE5-F1
#
_cell.length_a   1.000
_cell.length_b   1.000
_cell.length_c   1.000
_cell.angle_alpha   90.00
_cell.angle_beta   90.00
_cell.angle_gamma   90.00
#
_symmetry.space_group_name_H-M   'P 1'
#
loop_
_entity.id
_entity.type
_entity.pdbx_description
1 polymer ?
#
loop_
_entity_poly.entity_id
_entity_poly.type
_entity_poly.pdbx_seq_one_letter_code
_entity_poly.pdbx_strand_id
1 'polypeptide(L)' 'MTYGSAIMFVVAGVLGIVGTAMLLRLRSPSITEPQTYAFRMIGIMLTSGAIVLAMSAAAMWQWSTET' A
#
# COMPACT_ATOMS: atom_id res chain seq x y z
N MET A 1 -17.79 -11.97 1.13
CA MET A 1 -16.34 -11.74 1.36
C MET A 1 -15.76 -13.01 1.97
N THR A 2 -14.79 -13.63 1.31
CA THR A 2 -14.05 -14.76 1.88
C THR A 2 -13.04 -14.22 2.91
N TYR A 3 -12.80 -14.94 4.01
CA TYR A 3 -11.86 -14.50 5.08
C TYR A 3 -10.47 -14.11 4.54
N GLY A 4 -9.98 -14.79 3.49
CA GLY A 4 -8.72 -14.46 2.84
C GLY A 4 -8.71 -13.09 2.14
N SER A 5 -9.77 -12.76 1.40
CA SER A 5 -9.90 -11.45 0.73
C SER A 5 -9.92 -10.29 1.73
N ALA A 6 -10.57 -10.47 2.88
CA ALA A 6 -10.63 -9.47 3.94
C ALA A 6 -9.25 -9.17 4.53
N ILE A 7 -8.44 -10.20 4.79
CA ILE A 7 -7.07 -10.03 5.29
C ILE A 7 -6.20 -9.27 4.28
N MET A 8 -6.33 -9.59 2.99
CA MET A 8 -5.56 -8.89 1.95
C MET A 8 -5.93 -7.40 1.84
N PHE A 9 -7.21 -7.04 2.01
CA PHE A 9 -7.61 -5.63 2.09
C PHE A 9 -7.01 -4.92 3.30
N VAL A 10 -6.96 -5.59 4.46
CA VAL A 10 -6.32 -5.02 5.66
C VAL A 10 -4.83 -4.79 5.41
N VAL A 11 -4.12 -5.79 4.87
CA VAL A 11 -2.69 -5.68 4.55
C VAL A 11 -2.44 -4.58 3.51
N ALA A 12 -3.28 -4.49 2.47
CA ALA A 12 -3.21 -3.44 1.47
C ALA A 12 -3.43 -2.06 2.09
N GLY A 13 -4.40 -1.93 3.00
CA GLY A 13 -4.66 -0.70 3.73
C GLY A 13 -3.47 -0.25 4.57
N VAL A 14 -2.87 -1.16 5.34
CA VAL A 14 -1.68 -0.85 6.16
C VAL A 14 -0.49 -0.45 5.28
N LEU A 15 -0.18 -1.23 4.23
CA LEU A 15 0.88 -0.87 3.28
C LEU A 15 0.63 0.50 2.63
N GLY A 16 -0.61 0.77 2.21
CA GLY A 16 -1.00 2.02 1.58
C GLY A 16 -0.86 3.22 2.51
N ILE A 17 -1.31 3.08 3.77
CA ILE A 17 -1.17 4.14 4.78
C ILE A 17 0.30 4.41 5.07
N VAL A 18 1.11 3.37 5.31
CA VAL A 18 2.54 3.52 5.64
C VAL A 18 3.30 4.12 4.44
N GLY A 19 3.09 3.60 3.23
CA GLY A 19 3.72 4.13 2.01
C GLY A 19 3.34 5.58 1.74
N THR A 20 2.05 5.92 1.84
CA THR A 20 1.56 7.29 1.63
C THR A 20 2.07 8.23 2.72
N ALA A 21 2.09 7.81 3.98
CA ALA A 21 2.63 8.62 5.08
C ALA A 21 4.13 8.92 4.89
N MET A 22 4.89 7.95 4.39
CA MET A 22 6.32 8.09 4.08
C MET A 22 6.55 9.10 2.95
N LEU A 23 5.70 9.09 1.91
CA LEU A 23 5.72 10.06 0.81
C LEU A 23 5.23 11.45 1.24
N LEU A 24 4.24 11.54 2.14
CA LEU A 24 3.80 12.81 2.71
C LEU A 24 4.87 13.40 3.62
N ARG A 25 5.60 12.56 4.36
CA ARG A 25 6.71 13.01 5.20
C ARG A 25 7.79 13.68 4.37
N LEU A 26 8.00 13.25 3.12
CA LEU A 26 8.91 13.90 2.15
C LEU A 26 8.65 15.40 1.94
N ARG A 27 7.43 15.90 2.24
CA ARG A 27 7.11 17.33 2.17
C ARG A 27 7.65 18.15 3.35
N SER A 28 8.17 17.49 4.39
CA SER A 28 8.75 18.16 5.55
C SER A 28 10.15 18.71 5.22
N PRO A 29 10.46 19.97 5.58
CA PRO A 29 11.79 20.56 5.38
C PRO A 29 12.88 19.99 6.30
N SER A 30 12.51 19.12 7.26
CA SER A 30 13.40 18.55 8.27
C SER A 30 14.13 17.27 7.82
N ILE A 31 14.15 16.96 6.51
CA ILE A 31 14.59 15.65 5.99
C ILE A 31 15.96 15.78 5.35
N THR A 32 16.86 14.86 5.72
CA THR A 32 18.22 14.82 5.17
C THR A 32 18.24 14.20 3.76
N GLU A 33 19.26 14.49 2.96
CA GLU A 33 19.43 13.92 1.61
C GLU A 33 19.31 12.37 1.56
N PRO A 34 19.97 11.60 2.45
CA PRO A 34 19.85 10.14 2.46
C PRO A 34 18.43 9.65 2.75
N GLN A 35 17.71 10.34 3.64
CA GLN A 35 16.34 10.00 3.99
C GLN A 35 15.38 10.26 2.82
N THR A 36 15.64 11.29 2.02
CA THR A 36 14.82 11.61 0.84
C THR A 36 14.86 10.47 -0.19
N TYR A 37 16.05 9.90 -0.44
CA TYR A 37 16.20 8.75 -1.33
C TYR A 37 15.46 7.52 -0.80
N ALA A 38 15.69 7.17 0.48
CA ALA A 38 15.05 6.02 1.11
C ALA A 38 13.52 6.15 1.13
N PHE A 39 12.99 7.32 1.51
CA PHE A 39 11.56 7.57 1.56
C PHE A 39 10.89 7.55 0.19
N ARG A 40 11.55 8.01 -0.88
CA ARG A 40 11.03 7.87 -2.26
C ARG A 40 10.98 6.42 -2.70
N MET A 41 12.10 5.71 -2.56
CA MET A 41 12.21 4.32 -3.02
C MET A 41 11.24 3.42 -2.27
N ILE A 42 11.30 3.43 -0.94
CA ILE A 42 10.45 2.60 -0.08
C ILE A 42 8.99 3.06 -0.18
N GLY A 43 8.72 4.37 -0.16
CA GLY A 43 7.36 4.90 -0.25
C GLY A 43 6.66 4.51 -1.55
N ILE A 44 7.33 4.63 -2.69
CA ILE A 44 6.77 4.22 -4.00
C ILE A 44 6.54 2.70 -4.04
N MET A 45 7.52 1.89 -3.59
CA MET A 45 7.39 0.43 -3.56
C MET A 45 6.24 -0.05 -2.66
N LEU A 46 6.08 0.56 -1.47
CA LEU A 46 5.00 0.25 -0.55
C LEU A 46 3.63 0.64 -1.12
N THR A 47 3.54 1.82 -1.74
CA THR A 47 2.29 2.33 -2.29
C THR A 47 1.87 1.53 -3.53
N SER A 48 2.80 1.16 -4.41
CA SER A 48 2.50 0.30 -5.56
C SER A 48 2.10 -1.11 -5.10
N GLY A 49 2.81 -1.68 -4.12
CA GLY A 49 2.45 -2.96 -3.50
C GLY A 49 1.05 -2.95 -2.90
N ALA A 50 0.66 -1.88 -2.20
CA ALA A 50 -0.68 -1.70 -1.66
C ALA A 50 -1.76 -1.71 -2.75
N ILE A 51 -1.55 -0.96 -3.84
CA ILE A 51 -2.50 -0.88 -4.96
C ILE A 51 -2.67 -2.24 -5.63
N VAL A 52 -1.55 -2.91 -5.95
CA VAL A 52 -1.58 -4.23 -6.58
C VAL A 52 -2.30 -5.24 -5.68
N LEU A 53 -1.99 -5.24 -4.38
CA LEU A 53 -2.63 -6.15 -3.43
C LEU A 53 -4.13 -5.88 -3.31
N ALA A 54 -4.54 -4.60 -3.28
CA ALA A 54 -5.95 -4.22 -3.26
C ALA A 54 -6.68 -4.66 -4.53
N MET A 55 -6.06 -4.51 -5.71
CA MET A 55 -6.61 -4.99 -6.97
C MET A 55 -6.74 -6.52 -7.00
N SER A 56 -5.72 -7.25 -6.52
CA SER A 56 -5.77 -8.70 -6.41
C SER A 56 -6.86 -9.17 -5.43
N ALA A 57 -7.02 -8.47 -4.30
CA ALA A 57 -8.08 -8.75 -3.33
C ALA A 57 -9.48 -8.49 -3.92
N ALA A 58 -9.64 -7.42 -4.69
CA ALA A 58 -10.88 -7.09 -5.40
C ALA A 58 -11.23 -8.15 -6.46
N ALA A 59 -10.25 -8.61 -7.24
CA ALA A 59 -10.44 -9.67 -8.23
C ALA A 59 -10.87 -10.99 -7.57
N MET A 60 -10.22 -11.39 -6.46
CA MET A 60 -10.63 -12.56 -5.68
C MET A 60 -12.01 -12.42 -5.07
N TRP A 61 -12.37 -11.22 -4.60
CA TRP A 61 -13.70 -10.95 -4.08
C TRP A 61 -14.76 -11.10 -5.16
N GLN A 62 -14.52 -10.53 -6.35
CA GLN A 62 -15.42 -10.63 -7.50
C GLN A 62 -15.66 -12.09 -7.92
N TRP A 63 -14.59 -12.89 -8.08
CA TRP A 63 -14.73 -14.31 -8.41
C TRP A 63 -15.46 -15.11 -7.35
N SER A 64 -15.28 -14.77 -6.07
CA SER A 64 -16.00 -15.42 -4.96
C SER A 64 -17.49 -15.07 -4.91
N THR A 65 -17.92 -13.98 -5.57
CA THR A 65 -19.33 -13.57 -5.65
C THR A 65 -20.02 -14.05 -6.93
N GLU A 66 -19.26 -14.53 -7.91
CA GLU A 66 -19.76 -15.05 -9.19
C GLU A 66 -20.15 -16.55 -9.10
N THR A 67 -19.74 -17.24 -8.03
CA THR A 67 -20.17 -18.60 -7.63
C THR A 67 -21.28 -18.55 -6.59
#